data_AF-A0A932G4Z7-F1
#
_entry.id   AF-A0A932G4Z7-F1
#
_cell.length_a   1.000
_cell.length_b   1.000
_cell.length_c   1.000
_cell.angle_alpha   90.00
_cell.angle_beta   90.00
_cell.angle_gamma   90.00
#
_symmetry.space_group_name_H-M   'P 1'
#
loop_
_entity.id
_entity.type
_entity.pdbx_description
1 polymer ?
#
loop_
_entity_poly.entity_id
_entity_poly.type
_entity_poly.pdbx_seq_one_letter_code
_entity_poly.pdbx_strand_id
1 'polypeptide(L)' 'MNESEQAKRASRLEIARRAFQEYFAQCFWSSDPNIVIQEEDIPFVVRGPRYHGGHKGYRIAAELCR' A
#
# COMPACT_ATOMS: atom_id res chain seq x y z
N MET A 1 -21.07 10.43 7.96
CA MET A 1 -19.73 9.86 7.69
C MET A 1 -18.90 10.16 8.92
N ASN A 2 -18.42 9.14 9.63
CA ASN A 2 -17.83 9.29 10.97
C ASN A 2 -16.36 9.72 10.85
N GLU A 3 -15.89 10.71 11.62
CA GLU A 3 -14.51 11.22 11.56
C GLU A 3 -13.45 10.11 11.76
N SER A 4 -13.79 9.09 12.57
CA SER A 4 -12.94 7.93 12.81
C SER A 4 -12.71 7.07 11.56
N GLU A 5 -13.71 6.94 10.68
CA GLU A 5 -13.59 6.17 9.44
C GLU A 5 -12.76 6.92 8.38
N GLN A 6 -12.91 8.25 8.33
CA GLN A 6 -12.04 9.09 7.49
C GLN A 6 -10.59 9.04 7.95
N ALA A 7 -10.34 9.07 9.26
CA ALA A 7 -8.99 8.95 9.82
C ALA A 7 -8.35 7.58 9.49
N LYS A 8 -9.12 6.48 9.61
CA LYS A 8 -8.64 5.14 9.21
C LYS A 8 -8.33 5.06 7.71
N ARG A 9 -9.20 5.61 6.86
CA ARG A 9 -8.99 5.65 5.41
C ARG A 9 -7.74 6.44 5.05
N ALA A 10 -7.54 7.61 5.65
CA ALA A 10 -6.35 8.44 5.43
C ALA A 10 -5.07 7.71 5.87
N SER A 11 -5.10 7.04 7.02
CA SER A 11 -3.99 6.22 7.52
C SER A 11 -3.64 5.08 6.57
N ARG A 12 -4.64 4.32 6.10
CA ARG A 12 -4.44 3.22 5.14
C ARG A 12 -3.82 3.71 3.82
N LEU A 13 -4.27 4.87 3.31
CA LEU A 13 -3.71 5.48 2.10
C LEU A 13 -2.24 5.89 2.28
N GLU A 14 -1.89 6.46 3.43
CA GLU A 14 -0.51 6.86 3.73
C GLU A 14 0.42 5.64 3.77
N ILE A 15 -0.02 4.56 4.42
CA ILE A 15 0.72 3.29 4.47
C ILE A 15 0.88 2.72 3.05
N ALA A 16 -0.18 2.76 2.23
CA ALA A 16 -0.14 2.25 0.87
C ALA A 16 0.84 3.03 -0.01
N ARG A 17 0.84 4.37 0.07
CA ARG A 17 1.79 5.22 -0.67
C ARG A 17 3.23 4.95 -0.27
N ARG A 18 3.49 4.86 1.03
CA ARG A 18 4.82 4.55 1.56
C ARG A 18 5.27 3.16 1.12
N ALA A 19 4.39 2.16 1.18
CA ALA A 19 4.69 0.81 0.72
C ALA A 19 4.99 0.78 -0.79
N PHE A 20 4.21 1.50 -1.60
CA PHE A 20 4.45 1.61 -3.03
C PHE A 20 5.84 2.16 -3.34
N GLN A 21 6.25 3.24 -2.67
CA GLN A 21 7.59 3.81 -2.82
C GLN A 21 8.70 2.88 -2.32
N GLU A 22 8.53 2.29 -1.14
CA GLU A 22 9.53 1.41 -0.53
C GLU A 22 9.79 0.16 -1.38
N TYR A 23 8.74 -0.43 -1.95
CA TYR A 23 8.83 -1.62 -2.79
C TYR A 23 8.84 -1.31 -4.29
N PHE A 24 9.00 -0.05 -4.71
CA PHE A 24 8.87 0.35 -6.11
C PHE A 24 9.81 -0.47 -7.02
N ALA A 25 11.12 -0.44 -6.73
CA ALA A 25 12.11 -1.13 -7.55
C ALA A 25 11.93 -2.66 -7.57
N GLN A 26 11.35 -3.24 -6.51
CA GLN A 26 11.21 -4.69 -6.38
C GLN A 26 9.88 -5.21 -6.95
N CYS A 27 8.79 -4.49 -6.73
CA CYS A 27 7.43 -4.96 -6.99
C CYS A 27 6.70 -4.17 -8.08
N PHE A 28 7.09 -2.91 -8.32
CA PHE A 28 6.32 -1.95 -9.11
C PHE A 28 7.16 -1.23 -10.18
N TRP A 29 8.32 -1.76 -10.54
CA TRP A 29 9.27 -1.13 -11.46
C TRP A 29 8.68 -0.82 -12.85
N SER A 30 7.64 -1.54 -13.25
CA SER A 30 6.91 -1.36 -14.51
C SER A 30 5.73 -0.39 -14.41
N SER A 31 5.38 0.08 -13.21
CA SER A 31 4.31 1.05 -12.99
C SER A 31 4.82 2.48 -13.17
N ASP A 32 3.90 3.42 -13.40
CA ASP A 32 4.23 4.85 -13.37
C ASP A 32 4.69 5.25 -11.95
N PRO A 33 5.92 5.76 -11.76
CA PRO A 33 6.39 6.21 -10.45
C PRO A 33 5.61 7.41 -9.90
N ASN A 34 4.89 8.16 -10.74
CA ASN A 34 4.11 9.34 -10.36
C ASN A 34 2.63 9.01 -10.08
N ILE A 35 2.23 7.74 -10.14
CA ILE A 35 0.86 7.35 -9.85
C ILE A 35 0.48 7.75 -8.42
N VAL A 36 -0.66 8.41 -8.27
CA VAL A 36 -1.21 8.74 -6.95
C VAL A 36 -2.06 7.57 -6.51
N ILE A 37 -1.55 6.78 -5.56
CA ILE A 37 -2.28 5.65 -4.96
C ILE A 37 -3.56 6.15 -4.29
N GLN A 38 -4.69 5.61 -4.76
CA GLN A 38 -6.02 5.79 -4.19
C GLN A 38 -6.48 4.52 -3.46
N GLU A 39 -7.69 4.53 -2.89
CA GLU A 39 -8.14 3.42 -2.05
C GLU A 39 -8.37 2.14 -2.89
N GLU A 40 -8.78 2.34 -4.13
CA GLU A 40 -9.04 1.30 -5.11
C GLU A 40 -7.75 0.58 -5.54
N ASP A 41 -6.59 1.24 -5.35
CA ASP A 41 -5.26 0.72 -5.67
C ASP A 41 -4.63 -0.07 -4.51
N ILE A 42 -5.19 0.00 -3.30
CA ILE A 42 -4.65 -0.72 -2.13
C ILE A 42 -4.50 -2.23 -2.40
N PRO A 43 -5.45 -2.93 -3.04
CA PRO A 43 -5.28 -4.33 -3.40
C PRO A 43 -4.08 -4.59 -4.33
N PHE A 44 -3.77 -3.65 -5.24
CA PHE A 44 -2.58 -3.73 -6.08
C PHE A 44 -1.30 -3.58 -5.24
N VAL A 45 -1.27 -2.59 -4.35
CA VAL A 45 -0.15 -2.33 -3.44
C VAL A 45 0.06 -3.48 -2.45
N VAL A 46 -0.99 -4.17 -2.01
CA VAL A 46 -0.87 -5.33 -1.10
C VAL A 46 -0.22 -6.52 -1.78
N ARG A 47 -0.53 -6.80 -3.05
CA ARG A 47 -0.05 -7.99 -3.75
C ARG A 47 1.48 -8.05 -3.83
N GLY A 48 2.12 -6.95 -4.24
CA GLY A 48 3.59 -6.91 -4.42
C GLY A 48 4.38 -7.30 -3.17
N PRO A 49 4.31 -6.50 -2.08
CA PRO A 49 5.01 -6.75 -0.83
C PRO A 49 4.62 -8.07 -0.17
N ARG A 50 3.39 -8.56 -0.35
CA ARG A 50 2.95 -9.85 0.19
C ARG A 50 3.70 -11.04 -0.41
N TYR A 51 3.95 -11.02 -1.72
CA TYR A 51 4.62 -12.12 -2.42
C TYR A 51 6.14 -11.94 -2.52
N HIS A 52 6.61 -10.69 -2.61
CA HIS A 52 8.01 -10.41 -2.93
C HIS A 52 8.74 -9.61 -1.85
N GLY A 53 8.04 -8.91 -0.96
CA GLY A 53 8.65 -8.04 0.06
C GLY A 53 9.19 -8.75 1.30
N GLY A 54 9.22 -10.09 1.31
CA GLY A 54 9.69 -10.89 2.45
C GLY A 54 8.85 -10.65 3.72
N HIS A 55 9.47 -10.84 4.89
CA HIS A 55 8.75 -10.71 6.17
C HIS A 55 8.23 -9.28 6.43
N LYS A 56 9.00 -8.25 6.05
CA LYS A 56 8.58 -6.85 6.21
C LYS A 56 7.40 -6.52 5.29
N GLY A 57 7.47 -6.93 4.03
CA GLY A 57 6.39 -6.72 3.05
C GLY A 57 5.11 -7.46 3.44
N TYR A 58 5.23 -8.69 3.95
CA TYR A 58 4.10 -9.45 4.46
C TYR A 58 3.38 -8.75 5.62
N ARG A 59 4.14 -8.17 6.56
CA ARG A 59 3.56 -7.39 7.68
C ARG A 59 2.82 -6.14 7.20
N ILE A 60 3.41 -5.39 6.27
CA ILE A 60 2.77 -4.18 5.70
C ILE A 60 1.49 -4.56 4.94
N ALA A 61 1.53 -5.63 4.16
CA ALA A 61 0.35 -6.16 3.49
C ALA A 61 -0.77 -6.54 4.47
N ALA A 62 -0.43 -7.13 5.61
CA ALA A 62 -1.40 -7.47 6.66
C ALA A 62 -1.99 -6.22 7.34
N GLU A 63 -1.21 -5.15 7.49
CA GLU A 63 -1.66 -3.87 8.04
C GLU A 63 -2.65 -3.16 7.12
N LEU A 64 -2.41 -3.20 5.80
CA LEU A 64 -3.29 -2.62 4.78
C LEU A 64 -4.66 -3.32 4.64
N CYS A 65 -4.73 -4.58 5.07
CA CYS A 65 -5.95 -5.41 5.05
C CYS A 65 -6.83 -5.27 6.31
N ARG A 66 -6.42 -4.46 7.29
CA ARG A 66 -7.23 -4.15 8.49
C ARG A 66 -8.07 -2.90 8.28
#